data_AF-A0A2E9L8K4-F1
#
_entry.id   AF-A0A2E9L8K4-F1
#
_cell.length_a   1.000
_cell.length_b   1.000
_cell.length_c   1.000
_cell.angle_alpha   90.00
_cell.angle_beta   90.00
_cell.angle_gamma   90.00
#
_symmetry.space_group_name_H-M   'P 1'
#
loop_
_entity.id
_entity.type
_entity.pdbx_description
1 polymer ?
#
loop_
_entity_poly.entity_id
_entity_poly.type
_entity_poly.pdbx_seq_one_letter_code
_entity_poly.pdbx_strand_id
1 'polypeptide(L)'
;SSWLNMPSAYYDLNWDDPQRRTYREMIAYETIQANQEVLESIALEELVPKIYQRIDDQIIEHDMRSEDCGNFAKPMDGFSRGFTNILSLDLFSTTFDYESDHLLSNHPLVYASRDALVLTENAWDWWWFWGQDEVDDMTNIHTFDISVPGVTTYTGSGRIDGQILNQFSLSEHEGVLRVATTVGQWNRWWMEDPEPMSSSVITLVRGVDPQTDQQILLEYGRIDGIAEGERIWSARFVEDRAYLVTFEQIDPLWTIDLSDPSTPTILGELEVPGVSTYIHPLHDDMLLTIGMGPAGEDGLGLDWSSTRLSTFNISDLTQPAVADTLMLSPVEDPENGRWTWSYSEAMYEHKAFQYWGPKEMLAVPLSTYRYVETYNEDWGYQWHYEYVSKAVIVNVDEATGSMSVHGEVNHSSLLNHEDVNHWWGGDENIRRTIFMGDFIYAFSGAGITVHNLTSMELADVVTFDIEYPAYAYYDY
;
A
#
# COMPACT_ATOMS: atom_id res chain seq x y z
N SER A 1 21.75 -13.54 -20.33
CA SER A 1 20.34 -13.85 -20.65
C SER A 1 19.77 -14.76 -19.58
N SER A 2 18.56 -14.49 -19.08
CA SER A 2 17.80 -15.40 -18.18
C SER A 2 16.96 -16.43 -18.94
N TRP A 3 16.81 -16.28 -20.26
CA TRP A 3 16.01 -17.15 -21.11
C TRP A 3 16.90 -18.09 -21.94
N LEU A 4 16.50 -19.35 -22.00
CA LEU A 4 17.13 -20.36 -22.85
C LEU A 4 16.61 -20.23 -24.28
N ASN A 5 17.46 -19.78 -25.20
CA ASN A 5 17.09 -19.64 -26.61
C ASN A 5 17.10 -21.03 -27.28
N MET A 6 15.94 -21.70 -27.29
CA MET A 6 15.82 -23.05 -27.80
C MET A 6 15.79 -23.07 -29.35
N PRO A 7 16.47 -24.03 -30.00
CA PRO A 7 16.37 -24.20 -31.44
C PRO A 7 14.96 -24.66 -31.85
N SER A 8 14.53 -24.38 -33.08
CA SER A 8 13.22 -24.81 -33.60
C SER A 8 12.99 -26.32 -33.43
N ALA A 9 14.03 -27.12 -33.63
CA ALA A 9 14.02 -28.57 -33.45
C ALA A 9 13.59 -29.01 -32.04
N TYR A 10 13.74 -28.18 -31.00
CA TYR A 10 13.23 -28.46 -29.67
C TYR A 10 11.70 -28.45 -29.61
N TYR A 11 11.07 -27.53 -30.35
CA TYR A 11 9.62 -27.35 -30.38
C TYR A 11 8.92 -28.36 -31.30
N ASP A 12 9.67 -28.94 -32.25
CA ASP A 12 9.19 -30.02 -33.13
C ASP A 12 9.09 -31.38 -32.42
N LEU A 13 9.67 -31.53 -31.22
CA LEU A 13 9.64 -32.75 -30.42
C LEU A 13 8.41 -32.83 -29.51
N ASN A 14 7.88 -34.04 -29.32
CA ASN A 14 6.83 -34.31 -28.33
C ASN A 14 7.29 -33.94 -26.91
N TRP A 15 6.36 -33.54 -26.05
CA TRP A 15 6.66 -33.01 -24.71
C TRP A 15 7.37 -34.02 -23.79
N ASP A 16 7.17 -35.31 -24.01
CA ASP A 16 7.76 -36.43 -23.29
C ASP A 16 9.03 -36.98 -23.95
N ASP A 17 9.46 -36.42 -25.09
CA ASP A 17 10.65 -36.88 -25.81
C ASP A 17 11.93 -36.63 -24.97
N PRO A 18 12.73 -37.67 -24.66
CA PRO A 18 13.98 -37.54 -23.91
C PRO A 18 14.97 -36.54 -24.53
N GLN A 19 14.96 -36.33 -25.84
CA GLN A 19 15.84 -35.36 -26.51
C GLN A 19 15.56 -33.92 -26.08
N ARG A 20 14.32 -33.59 -25.66
CA ARG A 20 14.02 -32.26 -25.10
C ARG A 20 14.77 -32.01 -23.80
N ARG A 21 15.12 -33.04 -23.04
CA ARG A 21 15.99 -32.90 -21.87
C ARG A 21 17.42 -32.60 -22.29
N THR A 22 17.96 -33.33 -23.27
CA THR A 22 19.32 -33.11 -23.80
C THR A 22 19.49 -31.69 -24.35
N TYR A 23 18.53 -31.20 -25.15
CA TYR A 23 18.55 -29.80 -25.63
C TYR A 23 18.53 -28.80 -24.48
N ARG A 24 17.69 -29.01 -23.46
CA ARG A 24 17.63 -28.15 -22.28
C ARG A 24 18.95 -28.09 -21.54
N GLU A 25 19.56 -29.24 -21.25
CA GLU A 25 20.83 -29.31 -20.51
C GLU A 25 21.99 -28.67 -21.28
N MET A 26 22.08 -28.93 -22.59
CA MET A 26 23.12 -28.36 -23.44
C MET A 26 23.00 -26.83 -23.58
N ILE A 27 21.81 -26.33 -23.94
CA ILE A 27 21.58 -24.87 -24.09
C ILE A 27 21.69 -24.16 -22.74
N ALA A 28 21.26 -24.80 -21.63
CA ALA A 28 21.47 -24.26 -20.30
C ALA A 28 22.97 -24.13 -19.98
N TYR A 29 23.78 -25.15 -20.27
CA TYR A 29 25.22 -25.09 -20.05
C TYR A 29 25.89 -23.99 -20.87
N GLU A 30 25.57 -23.88 -22.17
CA GLU A 30 26.08 -22.81 -23.04
C GLU A 30 25.66 -21.42 -22.52
N THR A 31 24.40 -21.27 -22.08
CA THR A 31 23.90 -20.02 -21.51
C THR A 31 24.61 -19.68 -20.20
N ILE A 32 24.90 -20.66 -19.34
CA ILE A 32 25.67 -20.46 -18.11
C ILE A 32 27.08 -19.98 -18.44
N GLN A 33 27.77 -20.60 -19.39
CA GLN A 33 29.11 -20.18 -19.81
C GLN A 33 29.11 -18.75 -20.35
N ALA A 34 28.18 -18.43 -21.28
CA ALA A 34 28.06 -17.09 -21.83
C ALA A 34 27.73 -16.04 -20.75
N ASN A 35 26.86 -16.37 -19.80
CA ASN A 35 26.57 -15.48 -18.67
C ASN A 35 27.79 -15.29 -17.77
N GLN A 36 28.59 -16.35 -17.54
CA GLN A 36 29.81 -16.25 -16.73
C GLN A 36 30.85 -15.34 -17.39
N GLU A 37 31.06 -15.44 -18.70
CA GLU A 37 31.95 -14.52 -19.44
C GLU A 37 31.49 -13.06 -19.30
N VAL A 38 30.18 -12.81 -19.39
CA VAL A 38 29.61 -11.47 -19.17
C VAL A 38 29.88 -11.00 -17.74
N LEU A 39 29.57 -11.82 -16.73
CA LEU A 39 29.78 -11.49 -15.32
C LEU A 39 31.25 -11.20 -14.99
N GLU A 40 32.19 -11.93 -15.59
CA GLU A 40 33.63 -11.71 -15.42
C GLU A 40 34.12 -10.43 -16.12
N SER A 41 33.39 -9.94 -17.12
CA SER A 41 33.71 -8.71 -17.85
C SER A 41 33.07 -7.44 -17.29
N ILE A 42 32.04 -7.58 -16.45
CA ILE A 42 31.31 -6.44 -15.88
C ILE A 42 32.18 -5.71 -14.87
N ALA A 43 32.28 -4.39 -15.04
CA ALA A 43 32.95 -3.51 -14.08
C ALA A 43 32.03 -3.20 -12.89
N LEU A 44 32.60 -2.92 -11.72
CA LEU A 44 31.82 -2.58 -10.53
C LEU A 44 30.98 -1.33 -10.75
N GLU A 45 31.50 -0.37 -11.52
CA GLU A 45 30.84 0.88 -11.91
C GLU A 45 29.56 0.67 -12.71
N GLU A 46 29.40 -0.50 -13.36
CA GLU A 46 28.17 -0.87 -14.08
C GLU A 46 27.12 -1.51 -13.16
N LEU A 47 27.52 -1.96 -11.97
CA LEU A 47 26.65 -2.64 -11.00
C LEU A 47 26.11 -1.70 -9.92
N VAL A 48 26.73 -0.53 -9.75
CA VAL A 48 26.34 0.41 -8.70
C VAL A 48 25.34 1.45 -9.21
N PRO A 49 24.50 2.01 -8.32
CA PRO A 49 23.59 3.09 -8.66
C PRO A 49 24.31 4.30 -9.25
N LYS A 50 23.67 4.94 -10.24
CA LYS A 50 24.16 6.15 -10.90
C LYS A 50 23.10 7.23 -10.88
N ILE A 51 23.52 8.48 -10.76
CA ILE A 51 22.65 9.65 -10.89
C ILE A 51 23.12 10.54 -12.02
N TYR A 52 22.16 11.05 -12.80
CA TYR A 52 22.41 11.87 -13.97
C TYR A 52 21.75 13.23 -13.79
N GLN A 53 22.53 14.30 -13.96
CA GLN A 53 22.05 15.67 -13.90
C GLN A 53 22.01 16.26 -15.32
N ARG A 54 20.87 16.85 -15.70
CA ARG A 54 20.75 17.57 -16.97
C ARG A 54 20.94 19.08 -16.78
N ILE A 55 21.92 19.67 -17.45
CA ILE A 55 22.19 21.12 -17.47
C ILE A 55 22.39 21.55 -18.93
N ASP A 56 21.61 22.52 -19.43
CA ASP A 56 21.76 23.10 -20.78
C ASP A 56 21.96 22.04 -21.89
N ASP A 57 21.10 21.01 -21.90
CA ASP A 57 21.14 19.85 -22.80
C ASP A 57 22.35 18.90 -22.68
N GLN A 58 23.23 19.12 -21.70
CA GLN A 58 24.28 18.18 -21.30
C GLN A 58 23.79 17.28 -20.17
N ILE A 59 24.23 16.02 -20.20
CA ILE A 59 24.03 15.06 -19.11
C ILE A 59 25.36 14.87 -18.40
N ILE A 60 25.39 15.16 -17.11
CA ILE A 60 26.52 14.97 -16.21
C ILE A 60 26.22 13.74 -15.36
N GLU A 61 27.10 12.75 -15.41
CA GLU A 61 27.04 11.57 -14.56
C GLU A 61 27.77 11.84 -13.24
N HIS A 62 27.14 11.48 -12.12
CA HIS A 62 27.75 11.55 -10.80
C HIS A 62 27.80 10.14 -10.17
N ASP A 63 28.90 9.84 -9.48
CA ASP A 63 29.09 8.58 -8.76
C ASP A 63 28.34 8.64 -7.42
N MET A 64 27.48 7.65 -7.15
CA MET A 64 26.76 7.57 -5.89
C MET A 64 27.56 6.83 -4.81
N ARG A 65 28.73 6.27 -5.12
CA ARG A 65 29.56 5.60 -4.12
C ARG A 65 30.42 6.58 -3.34
N SER A 66 30.51 6.35 -2.05
CA SER A 66 31.61 6.87 -1.24
C SER A 66 32.94 6.18 -1.59
N GLU A 67 34.08 6.83 -1.33
CA GLU A 67 35.43 6.28 -1.63
C GLU A 67 35.62 4.86 -1.06
N ASP A 68 35.08 4.60 0.14
CA ASP A 68 35.20 3.32 0.86
C ASP A 68 33.95 2.41 0.73
N CYS A 69 32.95 2.78 -0.07
CA CYS A 69 31.64 2.11 -0.14
C CYS A 69 30.91 2.03 1.21
N GLY A 70 31.23 2.91 2.16
CA GLY A 70 30.63 2.93 3.49
C GLY A 70 29.14 3.28 3.50
N ASN A 71 28.64 3.82 2.39
CA ASN A 71 27.24 4.14 2.16
C ASN A 71 26.41 2.97 1.59
N PHE A 72 26.94 1.75 1.58
CA PHE A 72 26.22 0.54 1.19
C PHE A 72 25.95 -0.36 2.40
N ALA A 73 24.67 -0.62 2.66
CA ALA A 73 24.20 -1.60 3.62
C ALA A 73 23.58 -2.80 2.90
N LYS A 74 23.69 -3.98 3.51
CA LYS A 74 23.00 -5.19 3.06
C LYS A 74 22.46 -5.95 4.27
N PRO A 75 21.33 -6.66 4.13
CA PRO A 75 20.91 -7.61 5.13
C PRO A 75 21.93 -8.75 5.28
N MET A 76 21.92 -9.42 6.42
CA MET A 76 22.77 -10.60 6.66
C MET A 76 22.50 -11.69 5.61
N ASP A 77 21.24 -11.86 5.28
CA ASP A 77 20.65 -12.84 4.37
C ASP A 77 19.36 -12.25 3.80
N GLY A 78 19.04 -12.64 2.56
CA GLY A 78 17.89 -12.14 1.83
C GLY A 78 18.00 -12.50 0.35
N PHE A 79 16.88 -12.44 -0.35
CA PHE A 79 16.79 -12.72 -1.79
C PHE A 79 16.91 -11.46 -2.66
N SER A 80 17.27 -10.32 -2.04
CA SER A 80 17.38 -9.02 -2.70
C SER A 80 18.48 -9.00 -3.75
N ARG A 81 18.13 -8.50 -4.94
CA ARG A 81 18.99 -8.38 -6.13
C ARG A 81 19.07 -6.93 -6.65
N GLY A 82 18.30 -6.01 -6.06
CA GLY A 82 18.29 -4.59 -6.36
C GLY A 82 18.86 -3.74 -5.22
N PHE A 83 18.95 -2.44 -5.48
CA PHE A 83 19.29 -1.43 -4.48
C PHE A 83 18.13 -0.48 -4.30
N THR A 84 17.86 -0.14 -3.05
CA THR A 84 17.08 1.04 -2.66
C THR A 84 18.05 2.16 -2.32
N ASN A 85 17.86 3.30 -2.97
CA ASN A 85 18.73 4.47 -2.79
C ASN A 85 17.99 5.52 -1.97
N ILE A 86 18.65 6.02 -0.93
CA ILE A 86 18.20 7.16 -0.14
C ILE A 86 19.02 8.36 -0.61
N LEU A 87 18.34 9.43 -1.01
CA LEU A 87 18.97 10.64 -1.52
C LEU A 87 18.53 11.85 -0.70
N SER A 88 19.51 12.54 -0.14
CA SER A 88 19.33 13.79 0.59
C SER A 88 19.79 14.95 -0.28
N LEU A 89 18.85 15.87 -0.59
CA LEU A 89 19.03 16.98 -1.53
C LEU A 89 18.58 18.31 -0.90
N ASP A 90 19.36 19.38 -1.12
CA ASP A 90 18.91 20.74 -0.82
C ASP A 90 18.23 21.36 -2.05
N LEU A 91 16.90 21.45 -2.00
CA LEU A 91 16.07 22.00 -3.09
C LEU A 91 16.27 23.50 -3.32
N PHE A 92 16.90 24.22 -2.38
CA PHE A 92 17.16 25.65 -2.51
C PHE A 92 18.59 25.97 -2.89
N SER A 93 19.48 24.98 -2.91
CA SER A 93 20.85 25.16 -3.34
C SER A 93 20.91 25.47 -4.84
N THR A 94 21.79 26.39 -5.21
CA THR A 94 22.12 26.66 -6.61
C THR A 94 23.11 25.64 -7.19
N THR A 95 23.75 24.86 -6.31
CA THR A 95 24.65 23.75 -6.67
C THR A 95 23.94 22.43 -6.43
N PHE A 96 24.19 21.46 -7.31
CA PHE A 96 23.67 20.11 -7.13
C PHE A 96 24.65 19.33 -6.25
N ASP A 97 24.36 19.35 -4.95
CA ASP A 97 25.05 18.57 -3.94
C ASP A 97 24.06 17.56 -3.35
N TYR A 98 24.53 16.35 -3.08
CA TYR A 98 23.71 15.28 -2.55
C TYR A 98 24.49 14.41 -1.58
N GLU A 99 23.77 13.81 -0.65
CA GLU A 99 24.21 12.68 0.16
C GLU A 99 23.40 11.45 -0.31
N SER A 100 24.05 10.30 -0.35
CA SER A 100 23.44 9.06 -0.86
C SER A 100 23.81 7.86 -0.01
N ASP A 101 22.79 7.14 0.44
CA ASP A 101 22.90 5.82 1.07
C ASP A 101 22.20 4.76 0.21
N HIS A 102 22.68 3.52 0.31
CA HIS A 102 22.21 2.40 -0.49
C HIS A 102 21.93 1.19 0.39
N LEU A 103 20.75 0.60 0.24
CA LEU A 103 20.39 -0.67 0.86
C LEU A 103 20.19 -1.72 -0.22
N LEU A 104 20.84 -2.88 -0.09
CA LEU A 104 20.55 -4.04 -0.95
C LEU A 104 19.14 -4.57 -0.63
N SER A 105 18.15 -4.05 -1.34
CA SER A 105 16.73 -4.34 -1.17
C SER A 105 15.99 -4.19 -2.51
N ASN A 106 15.01 -5.06 -2.75
CA ASN A 106 14.21 -5.02 -3.98
C ASN A 106 13.09 -3.96 -3.93
N HIS A 107 12.21 -4.06 -2.94
CA HIS A 107 11.01 -3.23 -2.82
C HIS A 107 10.68 -3.03 -1.33
N PRO A 108 11.45 -2.22 -0.58
CA PRO A 108 11.19 -2.04 0.83
C PRO A 108 9.94 -1.18 1.03
N LEU A 109 9.16 -1.53 2.04
CA LEU A 109 8.19 -0.63 2.62
C LEU A 109 8.95 0.52 3.30
N VAL A 110 8.49 1.75 3.05
CA VAL A 110 9.12 2.97 3.57
C VAL A 110 8.21 3.60 4.63
N TYR A 111 8.76 3.83 5.81
CA TYR A 111 8.14 4.62 6.87
C TYR A 111 9.11 5.72 7.31
N ALA A 112 8.60 6.91 7.60
CA ALA A 112 9.41 7.99 8.17
C ALA A 112 8.64 8.72 9.27
N SER A 113 9.32 8.99 10.38
CA SER A 113 8.91 9.96 11.39
C SER A 113 9.60 11.31 11.10
N ARG A 114 9.61 12.21 12.06
CA ARG A 114 10.33 13.49 11.96
C ARG A 114 11.84 13.27 11.83
N ASP A 115 12.36 12.31 12.60
CA ASP A 115 13.79 12.15 12.86
C ASP A 115 14.31 10.76 12.46
N ALA A 116 13.43 9.82 12.11
CA ALA A 116 13.81 8.47 11.70
C ALA A 116 13.22 8.08 10.34
N LEU A 117 14.02 7.42 9.51
CA LEU A 117 13.60 6.72 8.30
C LEU A 117 13.77 5.21 8.54
N VAL A 118 12.75 4.44 8.21
CA VAL A 118 12.70 2.99 8.40
C VAL A 118 12.37 2.33 7.06
N LEU A 119 13.23 1.40 6.65
CA LEU A 119 13.03 0.55 5.48
C LEU A 119 12.81 -0.88 5.97
N THR A 120 11.73 -1.51 5.52
CA THR A 120 11.43 -2.89 5.89
C THR A 120 11.20 -3.75 4.66
N GLU A 121 11.76 -4.95 4.64
CA GLU A 121 11.58 -5.91 3.56
C GLU A 121 11.37 -7.32 4.10
N ASN A 122 10.55 -8.12 3.43
CA ASN A 122 10.45 -9.53 3.76
C ASN A 122 11.81 -10.21 3.49
N ALA A 123 12.19 -11.15 4.34
CA ALA A 123 13.42 -11.93 4.17
C ALA A 123 13.37 -12.88 2.95
N TRP A 124 12.22 -12.98 2.28
CA TRP A 124 11.91 -13.86 1.17
C TRP A 124 11.30 -13.10 -0.03
N ASP A 125 11.39 -13.68 -1.23
CA ASP A 125 10.90 -13.08 -2.48
C ASP A 125 9.58 -13.74 -2.95
N TRP A 126 8.61 -12.93 -3.39
CA TRP A 126 7.17 -13.27 -3.52
C TRP A 126 6.93 -14.62 -4.18
N TRP A 127 7.50 -14.92 -5.35
CA TRP A 127 7.18 -16.16 -6.06
C TRP A 127 8.19 -17.31 -5.83
N TRP A 128 9.37 -16.99 -5.31
CA TRP A 128 10.50 -17.94 -5.20
C TRP A 128 10.50 -18.76 -3.91
N PHE A 129 9.68 -18.38 -2.93
CA PHE A 129 9.50 -19.13 -1.68
C PHE A 129 8.65 -20.41 -1.83
N TRP A 130 8.09 -20.67 -3.03
CA TRP A 130 7.31 -21.88 -3.29
C TRP A 130 8.14 -23.15 -3.09
N GLY A 131 7.69 -24.02 -2.18
CA GLY A 131 8.37 -25.27 -1.83
C GLY A 131 9.65 -25.09 -1.00
N GLN A 132 9.87 -23.89 -0.42
CA GLN A 132 10.96 -23.60 0.51
C GLN A 132 10.43 -23.60 1.94
N ASP A 133 10.10 -24.79 2.45
CA ASP A 133 9.44 -24.96 3.76
C ASP A 133 10.33 -24.56 4.95
N GLU A 134 11.64 -24.43 4.73
CA GLU A 134 12.64 -24.00 5.74
C GLU A 134 12.83 -22.48 5.81
N VAL A 135 12.14 -21.68 4.97
CA VAL A 135 12.27 -20.23 4.98
C VAL A 135 11.28 -19.63 5.99
N ASP A 136 11.84 -19.07 7.05
CA ASP A 136 11.07 -18.39 8.10
C ASP A 136 10.34 -17.16 7.53
N ASP A 137 9.10 -16.97 7.96
CA ASP A 137 8.34 -15.77 7.65
C ASP A 137 8.87 -14.62 8.52
N MET A 138 9.77 -13.81 7.98
CA MET A 138 10.45 -12.76 8.72
C MET A 138 10.56 -11.48 7.91
N THR A 139 10.67 -10.36 8.61
CA THR A 139 10.91 -9.03 8.04
C THR A 139 12.24 -8.47 8.54
N ASN A 140 13.11 -8.08 7.60
CA ASN A 140 14.30 -7.28 7.85
C ASN A 140 13.89 -5.82 8.04
N ILE A 141 14.48 -5.16 9.03
CA ILE A 141 14.24 -3.75 9.35
C ILE A 141 15.57 -3.02 9.35
N HIS A 142 15.63 -1.90 8.66
CA HIS A 142 16.78 -0.99 8.60
C HIS A 142 16.34 0.40 9.02
N THR A 143 17.12 1.03 9.90
CA THR A 143 16.80 2.36 10.43
C THR A 143 17.89 3.36 10.10
N PHE A 144 17.47 4.59 9.84
CA PHE A 144 18.32 5.72 9.57
C PHE A 144 17.86 6.92 10.40
N ASP A 145 18.80 7.70 10.92
CA ASP A 145 18.55 9.03 11.49
C ASP A 145 18.54 10.06 10.36
N ILE A 146 17.48 10.86 10.31
CA ILE A 146 17.25 11.96 9.36
C ILE A 146 16.97 13.30 10.08
N SER A 147 17.26 13.37 11.39
CA SER A 147 17.04 14.58 12.21
C SER A 147 17.89 15.78 11.77
N VAL A 148 19.01 15.52 11.09
CA VAL A 148 19.90 16.53 10.54
C VAL A 148 19.61 16.71 9.04
N PRO A 149 19.11 17.87 8.60
CA PRO A 149 18.82 18.10 7.19
C PRO A 149 20.04 17.86 6.30
N GLY A 150 19.84 17.10 5.21
CA GLY A 150 20.89 16.80 4.24
C GLY A 150 21.83 15.65 4.64
N VAL A 151 21.62 15.01 5.80
CA VAL A 151 22.41 13.88 6.26
C VAL A 151 21.50 12.71 6.61
N THR A 152 21.79 11.56 6.04
CA THR A 152 21.21 10.28 6.42
C THR A 152 22.27 9.48 7.18
N THR A 153 21.94 8.94 8.36
CA THR A 153 22.90 8.12 9.13
C THR A 153 22.30 6.77 9.46
N TYR A 154 22.93 5.68 9.03
CA TYR A 154 22.48 4.34 9.37
C TYR A 154 22.57 4.06 10.89
N THR A 155 21.43 3.75 11.51
CA THR A 155 21.32 3.54 12.97
C THR A 155 21.16 2.08 13.37
N GLY A 156 21.20 1.16 12.42
CA GLY A 156 21.20 -0.27 12.67
C GLY A 156 20.05 -1.03 12.01
N SER A 157 20.17 -2.34 12.07
CA SER A 157 19.18 -3.29 11.55
C SER A 157 18.71 -4.28 12.59
N GLY A 158 17.50 -4.76 12.42
CA GLY A 158 16.94 -5.89 13.15
C GLY A 158 16.16 -6.80 12.24
N ARG A 159 15.70 -7.91 12.83
CA ARG A 159 14.79 -8.83 12.18
C ARG A 159 13.70 -9.21 13.16
N ILE A 160 12.49 -9.34 12.64
CA ILE A 160 11.33 -9.77 13.41
C ILE A 160 10.57 -10.85 12.66
N ASP A 161 9.77 -11.61 13.39
CA ASP A 161 8.88 -12.61 12.82
C ASP A 161 7.65 -11.95 12.17
N GLY A 162 7.22 -12.54 11.06
CA GLY A 162 6.02 -12.19 10.33
C GLY A 162 6.20 -11.06 9.33
N GLN A 163 5.08 -10.70 8.71
CA GLN A 163 4.98 -9.66 7.71
C GLN A 163 4.39 -8.38 8.29
N ILE A 164 4.95 -7.25 7.87
CA ILE A 164 4.38 -5.92 8.14
C ILE A 164 3.35 -5.59 7.05
N LEU A 165 2.14 -5.19 7.44
CA LEU A 165 1.06 -4.93 6.47
C LEU A 165 1.36 -3.72 5.58
N ASN A 166 1.64 -2.56 6.19
CA ASN A 166 1.92 -1.29 5.51
C ASN A 166 2.58 -0.30 6.48
N GLN A 167 2.80 0.95 6.05
CA GLN A 167 3.48 1.98 6.83
C GLN A 167 2.76 2.36 8.15
N PHE A 168 1.47 2.04 8.29
CA PHE A 168 0.72 2.29 9.53
C PHE A 168 0.85 1.16 10.55
N SER A 169 1.42 0.02 10.14
CA SER A 169 1.92 -1.03 11.03
C SER A 169 3.31 -0.72 11.60
N LEU A 170 3.85 0.47 11.30
CA LEU A 170 5.12 0.98 11.80
C LEU A 170 4.90 2.30 12.53
N SER A 171 5.67 2.50 13.60
CA SER A 171 5.73 3.78 14.29
C SER A 171 7.03 3.96 15.04
N GLU A 172 7.62 5.14 14.95
CA GLU A 172 8.70 5.57 15.85
C GLU A 172 8.13 6.58 16.84
N HIS A 173 8.37 6.35 18.13
CA HIS A 173 7.94 7.23 19.21
C HIS A 173 8.95 7.20 20.34
N GLU A 174 9.44 8.38 20.71
CA GLU A 174 10.45 8.57 21.76
C GLU A 174 11.69 7.66 21.62
N GLY A 175 12.13 7.39 20.39
CA GLY A 175 13.29 6.54 20.09
C GLY A 175 13.00 5.03 20.12
N VAL A 176 11.74 4.63 20.32
CA VAL A 176 11.28 3.23 20.25
C VAL A 176 10.59 3.02 18.91
N LEU A 177 11.08 2.03 18.15
CA LEU A 177 10.39 1.56 16.95
C LEU A 177 9.35 0.52 17.36
N ARG A 178 8.13 0.65 16.85
CA ARG A 178 6.96 -0.16 17.20
C ARG A 178 6.40 -0.75 15.92
N VAL A 179 6.17 -2.05 15.93
CA VAL A 179 5.88 -2.81 14.73
C VAL A 179 4.74 -3.77 15.01
N ALA A 180 3.75 -3.78 14.13
CA ALA A 180 2.68 -4.78 14.13
C ALA A 180 2.90 -5.76 12.97
N THR A 181 2.96 -7.06 13.28
CA THR A 181 3.16 -8.10 12.27
C THR A 181 2.14 -9.20 12.38
N THR A 182 1.99 -9.95 11.29
CA THR A 182 1.28 -11.23 11.27
C THR A 182 2.21 -12.31 10.75
N VAL A 183 2.31 -13.42 11.47
CA VAL A 183 2.96 -14.67 11.04
C VAL A 183 1.88 -15.62 10.54
N GLY A 184 2.18 -16.45 9.53
CA GLY A 184 1.39 -17.66 9.26
C GLY A 184 1.16 -17.97 7.77
N GLN A 185 0.00 -18.56 7.47
CA GLN A 185 -0.25 -19.30 6.22
C GLN A 185 -0.42 -18.45 4.95
N TRP A 186 -0.50 -17.12 5.07
CA TRP A 186 -0.86 -16.28 3.93
C TRP A 186 0.16 -16.43 2.80
N ASN A 187 -0.34 -16.73 1.59
CA ASN A 187 0.44 -17.12 0.41
C ASN A 187 1.18 -18.48 0.48
N ARG A 188 1.03 -19.32 1.51
CA ARG A 188 1.67 -20.65 1.61
C ARG A 188 0.73 -21.81 1.25
N TRP A 189 -0.07 -21.64 0.20
CA TRP A 189 -1.15 -22.55 -0.23
C TRP A 189 -0.73 -24.00 -0.57
N TRP A 190 0.58 -24.28 -0.66
CA TRP A 190 1.13 -25.61 -0.93
C TRP A 190 1.44 -26.42 0.33
N MET A 191 1.42 -25.81 1.51
CA MET A 191 1.75 -26.50 2.76
C MET A 191 0.51 -27.24 3.28
N GLU A 192 0.69 -28.52 3.65
CA GLU A 192 -0.42 -29.40 4.03
C GLU A 192 -1.00 -29.11 5.43
N ASP A 193 -0.18 -28.61 6.36
CA ASP A 193 -0.59 -28.31 7.75
C ASP A 193 0.22 -27.12 8.30
N PRO A 194 -0.09 -25.88 7.87
CA PRO A 194 0.66 -24.72 8.33
C PRO A 194 0.25 -24.32 9.75
N GLU A 195 1.12 -23.64 10.49
CA GLU A 195 0.73 -23.03 11.77
C GLU A 195 -0.40 -21.99 11.58
N PRO A 196 -1.32 -21.83 12.55
CA PRO A 196 -2.37 -20.82 12.46
C PRO A 196 -1.77 -19.42 12.38
N MET A 197 -2.48 -18.50 11.70
CA MET A 197 -2.05 -17.11 11.67
C MET A 197 -2.08 -16.51 13.06
N SER A 198 -1.11 -15.67 13.40
CA SER A 198 -1.06 -14.99 14.68
C SER A 198 -0.38 -13.65 14.50
N SER A 199 -0.94 -12.63 15.15
CA SER A 199 -0.43 -11.27 15.07
C SER A 199 0.27 -10.86 16.36
N SER A 200 1.27 -9.99 16.21
CA SER A 200 2.11 -9.54 17.31
C SER A 200 2.34 -8.04 17.22
N VAL A 201 2.55 -7.40 18.38
CA VAL A 201 3.13 -6.05 18.45
C VAL A 201 4.48 -6.15 19.14
N ILE A 202 5.51 -5.65 18.47
CA ILE A 202 6.90 -5.75 18.86
C ILE A 202 7.46 -4.33 18.99
N THR A 203 8.20 -4.07 20.06
CA THR A 203 8.94 -2.82 20.24
C THR A 203 10.44 -3.10 20.14
N LEU A 204 11.16 -2.21 19.46
CA LEU A 204 12.57 -2.33 19.17
C LEU A 204 13.29 -1.05 19.59
N VAL A 205 14.49 -1.20 20.15
CA VAL A 205 15.38 -0.08 20.52
C VAL A 205 16.72 -0.22 19.83
N ARG A 206 17.36 0.91 19.56
CA ARG A 206 18.72 0.93 18.99
C ARG A 206 19.72 0.43 20.05
N GLY A 207 20.66 -0.39 19.60
CA GLY A 207 21.72 -0.96 20.42
C GLY A 207 23.00 -1.20 19.62
N VAL A 208 24.01 -1.72 20.31
CA VAL A 208 25.28 -2.11 19.69
C VAL A 208 25.54 -3.56 20.00
N ASP A 209 25.85 -4.35 18.98
CA ASP A 209 26.27 -5.74 19.14
C ASP A 209 27.65 -5.79 19.82
N PRO A 210 27.77 -6.35 21.03
CA PRO A 210 29.02 -6.39 21.77
C PRO A 210 30.11 -7.27 21.13
N GLN A 211 29.78 -8.10 20.14
CA GLN A 211 30.75 -8.95 19.44
C GLN A 211 31.32 -8.29 18.18
N THR A 212 30.53 -7.47 17.52
CA THR A 212 30.87 -6.88 16.21
C THR A 212 31.03 -5.36 16.24
N ASP A 213 30.65 -4.71 17.35
CA ASP A 213 30.54 -3.25 17.51
C ASP A 213 29.61 -2.60 16.46
N GLN A 214 28.72 -3.38 15.84
CA GLN A 214 27.77 -2.90 14.84
C GLN A 214 26.48 -2.39 15.48
N GLN A 215 25.88 -1.37 14.88
CA GLN A 215 24.57 -0.86 15.26
C GLN A 215 23.49 -1.89 14.91
N ILE A 216 22.63 -2.22 15.87
CA ILE A 216 21.55 -3.20 15.73
C ILE A 216 20.25 -2.69 16.34
N LEU A 217 19.14 -3.28 15.97
CA LEU A 217 17.87 -3.13 16.67
C LEU A 217 17.66 -4.33 17.58
N LEU A 218 17.42 -4.06 18.86
CA LEU A 218 17.16 -5.04 19.89
C LEU A 218 15.67 -5.05 20.21
N GLU A 219 15.09 -6.25 20.31
CA GLU A 219 13.75 -6.40 20.85
C GLU A 219 13.72 -5.94 22.31
N TYR A 220 12.76 -5.06 22.60
CA TYR A 220 12.60 -4.42 23.92
C TYR A 220 11.34 -4.93 24.64
N GLY A 221 10.27 -5.14 23.91
CA GLY A 221 9.00 -5.68 24.40
C GLY A 221 8.22 -6.33 23.26
N ARG A 222 7.34 -7.27 23.61
CA ARG A 222 6.56 -8.05 22.66
C ARG A 222 5.24 -8.50 23.28
N ILE A 223 4.21 -8.50 22.46
CA ILE A 223 2.93 -9.15 22.74
C ILE A 223 2.56 -10.01 21.53
N ASP A 224 2.19 -11.25 21.79
CA ASP A 224 1.84 -12.27 20.81
C ASP A 224 0.38 -12.72 20.97
N GLY A 225 -0.12 -13.50 20.02
CA GLY A 225 -1.44 -14.13 20.12
C GLY A 225 -2.58 -13.16 19.92
N ILE A 226 -2.34 -12.03 19.23
CA ILE A 226 -3.40 -11.11 18.85
C ILE A 226 -4.19 -11.77 17.71
N ALA A 227 -5.45 -12.07 17.99
CA ALA A 227 -6.39 -12.68 17.04
C ALA A 227 -5.82 -13.95 16.35
N GLU A 228 -5.64 -15.03 17.12
CA GLU A 228 -5.22 -16.33 16.56
C GLU A 228 -6.21 -16.81 15.48
N GLY A 229 -5.67 -17.18 14.32
CA GLY A 229 -6.44 -17.53 13.12
C GLY A 229 -6.68 -16.35 12.17
N GLU A 230 -6.43 -15.13 12.60
CA GLU A 230 -6.72 -13.92 11.83
C GLU A 230 -5.46 -13.17 11.36
N ARG A 231 -5.66 -12.23 10.43
CA ARG A 231 -4.63 -11.31 9.94
C ARG A 231 -4.96 -9.88 10.31
N ILE A 232 -3.93 -9.05 10.52
CA ILE A 232 -4.08 -7.60 10.55
C ILE A 232 -4.53 -7.08 9.17
N TRP A 233 -5.64 -6.35 9.17
CA TRP A 233 -6.19 -5.61 8.02
C TRP A 233 -5.96 -4.11 8.11
N SER A 234 -5.82 -3.58 9.33
CA SER A 234 -5.38 -2.21 9.55
C SER A 234 -4.65 -2.11 10.89
N ALA A 235 -3.67 -1.22 10.94
CA ALA A 235 -2.94 -0.89 12.15
C ALA A 235 -2.78 0.62 12.24
N ARG A 236 -2.73 1.15 13.45
CA ARG A 236 -2.41 2.55 13.70
C ARG A 236 -1.79 2.72 15.07
N PHE A 237 -0.68 3.45 15.12
CA PHE A 237 -0.04 3.86 16.37
C PHE A 237 -0.23 5.37 16.57
N VAL A 238 -0.55 5.79 17.78
CA VAL A 238 -0.75 7.20 18.16
C VAL A 238 -0.29 7.38 19.59
N GLU A 239 0.67 8.28 19.83
CA GLU A 239 1.28 8.48 21.16
C GLU A 239 1.60 7.13 21.81
N ASP A 240 1.17 6.88 23.04
CA ASP A 240 1.38 5.64 23.81
C ASP A 240 0.43 4.49 23.46
N ARG A 241 -0.23 4.51 22.30
CA ARG A 241 -1.32 3.56 21.97
C ARG A 241 -1.14 2.93 20.60
N ALA A 242 -1.64 1.70 20.46
CA ALA A 242 -1.85 1.07 19.17
C ALA A 242 -3.29 0.56 19.02
N TYR A 243 -3.76 0.61 17.78
CA TYR A 243 -5.06 0.13 17.34
C TYR A 243 -4.84 -0.86 16.21
N LEU A 244 -5.35 -2.07 16.35
CA LEU A 244 -5.29 -3.10 15.32
C LEU A 244 -6.69 -3.54 14.97
N VAL A 245 -6.87 -3.86 13.70
CA VAL A 245 -8.08 -4.44 13.14
C VAL A 245 -7.67 -5.75 12.50
N THR A 246 -8.32 -6.82 12.91
CA THR A 246 -8.12 -8.17 12.39
C THR A 246 -9.44 -8.69 11.81
N PHE A 247 -9.41 -9.74 10.99
CA PHE A 247 -10.67 -10.24 10.41
C PHE A 247 -10.59 -11.69 9.97
N GLU A 248 -11.52 -12.50 10.47
CA GLU A 248 -11.94 -13.78 9.88
C GLU A 248 -13.39 -13.72 9.36
N GLN A 249 -14.34 -13.29 10.19
CA GLN A 249 -15.78 -13.14 9.84
C GLN A 249 -16.40 -11.84 10.36
N ILE A 250 -15.91 -11.35 11.50
CA ILE A 250 -16.26 -10.09 12.17
C ILE A 250 -14.92 -9.45 12.58
N ASP A 251 -14.80 -8.13 12.53
CA ASP A 251 -13.57 -7.39 12.82
C ASP A 251 -13.52 -6.95 14.29
N PRO A 252 -12.62 -7.51 15.12
CA PRO A 252 -12.30 -6.90 16.39
C PRO A 252 -11.33 -5.71 16.22
N LEU A 253 -11.76 -4.53 16.67
CA LEU A 253 -10.88 -3.41 16.97
C LEU A 253 -10.18 -3.66 18.31
N TRP A 254 -8.88 -3.94 18.27
CA TRP A 254 -8.01 -4.09 19.43
C TRP A 254 -7.44 -2.74 19.84
N THR A 255 -7.42 -2.47 21.15
CA THR A 255 -6.69 -1.33 21.73
C THR A 255 -5.54 -1.85 22.60
N ILE A 256 -4.36 -1.26 22.41
CA ILE A 256 -3.12 -1.72 23.03
C ILE A 256 -2.44 -0.54 23.69
N ASP A 257 -2.06 -0.71 24.96
CA ASP A 257 -1.22 0.21 25.72
C ASP A 257 0.26 -0.05 25.41
N LEU A 258 0.95 1.03 25.05
CA LEU A 258 2.38 1.07 24.75
C LEU A 258 3.12 2.10 25.63
N SER A 259 2.48 2.60 26.70
CA SER A 259 3.10 3.56 27.63
C SER A 259 4.34 3.00 28.33
N ASP A 260 4.38 1.68 28.59
CA ASP A 260 5.61 0.95 28.87
C ASP A 260 5.99 0.09 27.65
N PRO A 261 6.94 0.55 26.81
CA PRO A 261 7.31 -0.19 25.61
C PRO A 261 7.98 -1.53 25.91
N SER A 262 8.44 -1.80 27.14
CA SER A 262 8.98 -3.12 27.51
C SER A 262 7.89 -4.15 27.80
N THR A 263 6.68 -3.69 28.10
CA THR A 263 5.55 -4.54 28.52
C THR A 263 4.25 -4.11 27.84
N PRO A 264 4.16 -4.17 26.48
CA PRO A 264 2.95 -3.82 25.76
C PRO A 264 1.77 -4.70 26.19
N THR A 265 0.57 -4.12 26.33
CA THR A 265 -0.59 -4.81 26.91
C THR A 265 -1.88 -4.53 26.14
N ILE A 266 -2.67 -5.55 25.82
CA ILE A 266 -4.04 -5.37 25.28
C ILE A 266 -4.94 -4.84 26.39
N LEU A 267 -5.65 -3.75 26.12
CA LEU A 267 -6.60 -3.14 27.06
C LEU A 267 -8.04 -3.56 26.79
N GLY A 268 -8.43 -3.60 25.52
CA GLY A 268 -9.81 -3.86 25.12
C GLY A 268 -9.94 -4.32 23.68
N GLU A 269 -11.10 -4.87 23.39
CA GLU A 269 -11.49 -5.46 22.12
C GLU A 269 -12.95 -5.05 21.83
N LEU A 270 -13.25 -4.69 20.60
CA LEU A 270 -14.60 -4.37 20.14
C LEU A 270 -14.87 -5.07 18.81
N GLU A 271 -15.74 -6.06 18.83
CA GLU A 271 -16.23 -6.74 17.62
C GLU A 271 -17.23 -5.86 16.86
N VAL A 272 -16.97 -5.66 15.57
CA VAL A 272 -17.80 -4.86 14.66
C VAL A 272 -18.02 -5.63 13.36
N PRO A 273 -19.28 -5.79 12.89
CA PRO A 273 -19.53 -6.38 11.58
C PRO A 273 -18.90 -5.56 10.45
N GLY A 274 -18.27 -6.23 9.48
CA GLY A 274 -17.46 -5.61 8.43
C GLY A 274 -15.97 -5.67 8.73
N VAL A 275 -15.15 -4.91 7.99
CA VAL A 275 -13.71 -4.76 8.27
C VAL A 275 -13.24 -3.35 7.96
N SER A 276 -12.39 -2.78 8.82
CA SER A 276 -11.73 -1.51 8.58
C SER A 276 -10.35 -1.71 7.92
N THR A 277 -10.12 -1.09 6.76
CA THR A 277 -8.84 -1.20 6.03
C THR A 277 -7.90 -0.03 6.29
N TYR A 278 -8.41 1.07 6.85
CA TYR A 278 -7.63 2.23 7.27
C TYR A 278 -8.22 2.89 8.51
N ILE A 279 -7.36 3.24 9.46
CA ILE A 279 -7.72 3.93 10.72
C ILE A 279 -7.11 5.34 10.70
N HIS A 280 -7.98 6.34 10.83
CA HIS A 280 -7.64 7.75 10.94
C HIS A 280 -7.99 8.26 12.34
N PRO A 281 -6.99 8.58 13.20
CA PRO A 281 -7.24 9.22 14.48
C PRO A 281 -7.75 10.65 14.27
N LEU A 282 -8.93 10.98 14.80
CA LEU A 282 -9.45 12.35 14.79
C LEU A 282 -8.83 13.16 15.93
N HIS A 283 -8.88 12.59 17.14
CA HIS A 283 -8.22 13.08 18.34
C HIS A 283 -8.05 11.93 19.35
N ASP A 284 -7.57 12.22 20.55
CA ASP A 284 -7.20 11.22 21.57
C ASP A 284 -8.33 10.24 21.97
N ASP A 285 -9.59 10.61 21.74
CA ASP A 285 -10.77 9.87 22.21
C ASP A 285 -11.68 9.41 21.06
N MET A 286 -11.31 9.67 19.80
CA MET A 286 -12.15 9.34 18.63
C MET A 286 -11.30 8.87 17.44
N LEU A 287 -11.67 7.71 16.90
CA LEU A 287 -11.16 7.21 15.62
C LEU A 287 -12.22 7.31 14.54
N LEU A 288 -11.78 7.48 13.30
CA LEU A 288 -12.57 7.35 12.09
C LEU A 288 -11.93 6.29 11.20
N THR A 289 -12.70 5.32 10.75
CA THR A 289 -12.21 4.27 9.86
C THR A 289 -12.99 4.24 8.56
N ILE A 290 -12.35 3.66 7.55
CA ILE A 290 -12.96 3.31 6.27
C ILE A 290 -12.68 1.84 5.97
N GLY A 291 -13.64 1.16 5.36
CA GLY A 291 -13.48 -0.21 4.91
C GLY A 291 -14.77 -0.77 4.30
N MET A 292 -15.04 -2.05 4.52
CA MET A 292 -16.16 -2.78 3.93
C MET A 292 -17.23 -3.11 4.99
N GLY A 293 -18.50 -3.01 4.61
CA GLY A 293 -19.62 -3.42 5.46
C GLY A 293 -19.85 -4.94 5.49
N PRO A 294 -20.74 -5.43 6.37
CA PRO A 294 -21.14 -6.84 6.36
C PRO A 294 -21.99 -7.19 5.13
N ALA A 295 -21.90 -8.44 4.65
CA ALA A 295 -22.65 -8.93 3.49
C ALA A 295 -24.17 -9.08 3.73
N GLY A 296 -24.60 -9.18 4.98
CA GLY A 296 -25.99 -9.43 5.36
C GLY A 296 -26.34 -8.93 6.75
N GLU A 297 -27.62 -9.04 7.11
CA GLU A 297 -28.15 -8.63 8.43
C GLU A 297 -27.62 -9.47 9.59
N ASP A 298 -27.08 -10.65 9.32
CA ASP A 298 -26.42 -11.52 10.32
C ASP A 298 -25.01 -11.04 10.67
N GLY A 299 -24.48 -10.05 9.94
CA GLY A 299 -23.17 -9.45 10.19
C GLY A 299 -21.99 -10.28 9.70
N LEU A 300 -22.23 -11.41 9.02
CA LEU A 300 -21.19 -12.34 8.59
C LEU A 300 -20.72 -12.05 7.16
N GLY A 301 -19.40 -12.10 6.97
CA GLY A 301 -18.76 -11.89 5.68
C GLY A 301 -18.76 -10.42 5.24
N LEU A 302 -18.07 -10.14 4.14
CA LEU A 302 -17.89 -8.78 3.64
C LEU A 302 -18.75 -8.52 2.41
N ASP A 303 -19.43 -7.38 2.44
CA ASP A 303 -19.99 -6.80 1.24
C ASP A 303 -18.89 -6.05 0.48
N TRP A 304 -18.27 -6.75 -0.47
CA TRP A 304 -17.27 -6.18 -1.37
C TRP A 304 -17.82 -5.05 -2.25
N SER A 305 -19.15 -4.86 -2.26
CA SER A 305 -19.82 -3.85 -3.05
C SER A 305 -20.08 -2.53 -2.33
N SER A 306 -19.76 -2.43 -1.03
CA SER A 306 -20.03 -1.22 -0.25
C SER A 306 -18.83 -0.70 0.51
N THR A 307 -18.75 0.63 0.57
CA THR A 307 -17.77 1.35 1.38
C THR A 307 -18.45 1.82 2.65
N ARG A 308 -17.87 1.52 3.81
CA ARG A 308 -18.39 1.91 5.12
C ARG A 308 -17.41 2.82 5.83
N LEU A 309 -17.93 3.88 6.40
CA LEU A 309 -17.25 4.67 7.42
C LEU A 309 -17.76 4.25 8.80
N SER A 310 -16.87 4.20 9.78
CA SER A 310 -17.24 3.98 11.19
C SER A 310 -16.44 4.90 12.09
N THR A 311 -17.08 5.48 13.10
CA THR A 311 -16.41 6.24 14.16
C THR A 311 -16.42 5.44 15.46
N PHE A 312 -15.35 5.58 16.24
CA PHE A 312 -15.16 4.82 17.48
C PHE A 312 -14.79 5.76 18.61
N ASN A 313 -15.59 5.74 19.67
CA ASN A 313 -15.24 6.36 20.93
C ASN A 313 -14.26 5.45 21.68
N ILE A 314 -13.07 5.98 21.94
CA ILE A 314 -11.93 5.31 22.59
C ILE A 314 -11.48 6.06 23.85
N SER A 315 -12.37 6.86 24.44
CA SER A 315 -12.12 7.58 25.71
C SER A 315 -11.83 6.64 26.88
N ASP A 316 -12.37 5.41 26.85
CA ASP A 316 -11.97 4.28 27.69
C ASP A 316 -11.47 3.15 26.79
N LEU A 317 -10.15 2.95 26.73
CA LEU A 317 -9.53 1.91 25.92
C LEU A 317 -9.91 0.50 26.38
N THR A 318 -10.36 0.31 27.62
CA THR A 318 -10.81 -1.02 28.06
C THR A 318 -12.20 -1.37 27.54
N GLN A 319 -12.96 -0.37 27.07
CA GLN A 319 -14.32 -0.50 26.54
C GLN A 319 -14.54 0.41 25.33
N PRO A 320 -13.81 0.18 24.20
CA PRO A 320 -14.04 0.95 22.98
C PRO A 320 -15.46 0.71 22.48
N ALA A 321 -16.09 1.72 21.89
CA ALA A 321 -17.47 1.64 21.41
C ALA A 321 -17.65 2.30 20.04
N VAL A 322 -18.53 1.73 19.21
CA VAL A 322 -18.96 2.36 17.96
C VAL A 322 -19.77 3.61 18.29
N ALA A 323 -19.35 4.75 17.77
CA ALA A 323 -20.07 6.02 17.90
C ALA A 323 -21.11 6.18 16.78
N ASP A 324 -20.71 5.97 15.52
CA ASP A 324 -21.60 6.01 14.37
C ASP A 324 -21.07 5.16 13.20
N THR A 325 -21.96 4.83 12.26
CA THR A 325 -21.63 4.07 11.05
C THR A 325 -22.38 4.63 9.86
N LEU A 326 -21.67 4.87 8.75
CA LEU A 326 -22.25 5.41 7.53
C LEU A 326 -21.87 4.56 6.31
N MET A 327 -22.87 3.96 5.67
CA MET A 327 -22.69 3.28 4.39
C MET A 327 -22.66 4.30 3.26
N LEU A 328 -21.66 4.22 2.40
CA LEU A 328 -21.49 5.06 1.24
C LEU A 328 -21.61 4.22 -0.04
N SER A 329 -22.31 4.78 -1.02
CA SER A 329 -22.44 4.22 -2.35
C SER A 329 -22.39 5.34 -3.39
N PRO A 330 -21.73 5.13 -4.54
CA PRO A 330 -21.75 6.07 -5.65
C PRO A 330 -23.15 6.21 -6.29
N VAL A 331 -24.03 5.24 -6.06
CA VAL A 331 -25.38 5.14 -6.64
C VAL A 331 -26.44 4.83 -5.56
N GLU A 332 -27.64 5.37 -5.70
CA GLU A 332 -28.72 5.20 -4.71
C GLU A 332 -29.28 3.77 -4.64
N ASP A 333 -29.36 3.07 -5.78
CA ASP A 333 -29.91 1.72 -5.90
C ASP A 333 -28.96 0.80 -6.70
N PRO A 334 -27.92 0.24 -6.04
CA PRO A 334 -26.92 -0.60 -6.69
C PRO A 334 -27.52 -1.88 -7.30
N GLU A 335 -28.45 -2.51 -6.59
CA GLU A 335 -29.02 -3.82 -6.93
C GLU A 335 -29.94 -3.75 -8.17
N ASN A 336 -30.78 -2.72 -8.25
CA ASN A 336 -31.73 -2.55 -9.35
C ASN A 336 -31.03 -2.06 -10.64
N GLY A 337 -29.94 -1.31 -10.48
CA GLY A 337 -29.18 -0.75 -11.60
C GLY A 337 -28.24 -1.72 -12.31
N ARG A 338 -28.07 -2.96 -11.79
CA ARG A 338 -27.02 -3.92 -12.20
C ARG A 338 -25.63 -3.30 -12.17
N TRP A 339 -25.38 -2.46 -11.17
CA TRP A 339 -24.06 -1.88 -10.95
C TRP A 339 -23.09 -2.95 -10.46
N THR A 340 -21.85 -2.84 -10.91
CA THR A 340 -20.75 -3.61 -10.33
C THR A 340 -20.46 -3.08 -8.92
N TRP A 341 -19.66 -3.83 -8.15
CA TRP A 341 -19.22 -3.45 -6.81
C TRP A 341 -18.70 -2.01 -6.74
N SER A 342 -19.08 -1.27 -5.68
CA SER A 342 -18.51 0.04 -5.41
C SER A 342 -17.04 -0.10 -5.07
N TYR A 343 -16.22 0.75 -5.68
CA TYR A 343 -14.79 0.84 -5.41
C TYR A 343 -14.44 2.21 -4.84
N SER A 344 -13.62 2.21 -3.79
CA SER A 344 -13.00 3.41 -3.22
C SER A 344 -11.50 3.24 -3.12
N GLU A 345 -10.74 4.12 -3.76
CA GLU A 345 -9.28 4.15 -3.60
C GLU A 345 -8.88 4.47 -2.15
N ALA A 346 -9.71 5.19 -1.40
CA ALA A 346 -9.47 5.55 0.00
C ALA A 346 -9.42 4.35 0.97
N MET A 347 -9.92 3.18 0.56
CA MET A 347 -9.79 1.94 1.35
C MET A 347 -8.37 1.34 1.30
N TYR A 348 -7.56 1.68 0.28
CA TYR A 348 -6.24 1.08 0.08
C TYR A 348 -5.11 2.12 -0.01
N GLU A 349 -5.44 3.38 -0.30
CA GLU A 349 -4.48 4.48 -0.39
C GLU A 349 -4.96 5.66 0.45
N HIS A 350 -4.32 5.86 1.59
CA HIS A 350 -4.63 6.94 2.54
C HIS A 350 -4.59 8.34 1.92
N LYS A 351 -3.85 8.58 0.84
CA LYS A 351 -3.84 9.89 0.14
C LYS A 351 -5.16 10.20 -0.56
N ALA A 352 -5.99 9.19 -0.81
CA ALA A 352 -7.35 9.37 -1.30
C ALA A 352 -8.35 9.63 -0.15
N PHE A 353 -7.99 9.29 1.09
CA PHE A 353 -8.75 9.61 2.30
C PHE A 353 -8.43 11.05 2.75
N GLN A 354 -9.19 12.02 2.25
CA GLN A 354 -8.93 13.44 2.53
C GLN A 354 -9.83 13.94 3.67
N TYR A 355 -9.33 13.95 4.90
CA TYR A 355 -9.98 14.59 6.04
C TYR A 355 -9.49 16.03 6.23
N TRP A 356 -10.41 16.96 6.51
CA TRP A 356 -10.12 18.35 6.77
C TRP A 356 -10.70 18.78 8.12
N GLY A 357 -9.93 18.53 9.18
CA GLY A 357 -10.30 18.82 10.58
C GLY A 357 -10.85 20.24 10.82
N PRO A 358 -10.29 21.32 10.24
CA PRO A 358 -10.83 22.66 10.47
C PRO A 358 -12.30 22.89 10.05
N LYS A 359 -12.85 22.04 9.18
CA LYS A 359 -14.29 22.02 8.84
C LYS A 359 -14.97 20.71 9.21
N GLU A 360 -14.25 19.78 9.84
CA GLU A 360 -14.74 18.46 10.21
C GLU A 360 -15.36 17.70 9.02
N MET A 361 -14.71 17.75 7.86
CA MET A 361 -15.21 17.18 6.60
C MET A 361 -14.27 16.12 6.04
N LEU A 362 -14.82 14.98 5.62
CA LEU A 362 -14.13 13.93 4.87
C LEU A 362 -14.62 13.92 3.43
N ALA A 363 -13.72 13.83 2.46
CA ALA A 363 -14.07 13.52 1.07
C ALA A 363 -13.63 12.10 0.71
N VAL A 364 -14.59 11.28 0.25
CA VAL A 364 -14.38 9.88 -0.12
C VAL A 364 -14.63 9.69 -1.62
N PRO A 365 -13.60 9.36 -2.42
CA PRO A 365 -13.81 8.99 -3.82
C PRO A 365 -14.48 7.62 -3.92
N LEU A 366 -15.53 7.53 -4.72
CA LEU A 366 -16.31 6.32 -4.98
C LEU A 366 -16.54 6.18 -6.48
N SER A 367 -16.44 4.95 -6.97
CA SER A 367 -16.71 4.64 -8.36
C SER A 367 -17.43 3.31 -8.51
N THR A 368 -18.22 3.19 -9.57
CA THR A 368 -18.81 1.93 -10.01
C THR A 368 -19.01 2.00 -11.52
N TYR A 369 -19.28 0.86 -12.14
CA TYR A 369 -19.67 0.80 -13.54
C TYR A 369 -20.70 -0.30 -13.77
N ARG A 370 -21.45 -0.19 -14.86
CA ARG A 370 -22.34 -1.24 -15.33
C ARG A 370 -22.20 -1.48 -16.83
N TYR A 371 -22.59 -2.67 -17.24
CA TYR A 371 -22.72 -3.03 -18.64
C TYR A 371 -24.17 -2.81 -19.08
N VAL A 372 -24.38 -1.95 -20.07
CA VAL A 372 -25.70 -1.62 -20.60
C VAL A 372 -25.86 -2.26 -21.97
N GLU A 373 -26.88 -3.10 -22.09
CA GLU A 373 -27.26 -3.77 -23.35
C GLU A 373 -28.56 -3.18 -23.87
N THR A 374 -28.57 -2.74 -25.13
CA THR A 374 -29.78 -2.27 -25.80
C THR A 374 -29.97 -3.03 -27.10
N TYR A 375 -31.20 -3.46 -27.35
CA TYR A 375 -31.60 -4.05 -28.63
C TYR A 375 -32.62 -3.14 -29.31
N ASN A 376 -32.33 -2.77 -30.56
CA ASN A 376 -33.25 -2.01 -31.40
C ASN A 376 -33.47 -2.74 -32.74
N GLU A 377 -34.71 -2.79 -33.22
CA GLU A 377 -35.07 -3.40 -34.50
C GLU A 377 -34.41 -2.72 -35.71
N ASP A 378 -34.07 -1.43 -35.61
CA ASP A 378 -33.50 -0.64 -36.71
C ASP A 378 -31.96 -0.79 -36.83
N TRP A 379 -31.26 -0.96 -35.71
CA TRP A 379 -29.78 -0.92 -35.66
C TRP A 379 -29.13 -2.15 -35.00
N GLY A 380 -29.93 -3.10 -34.48
CA GLY A 380 -29.45 -4.34 -33.87
C GLY A 380 -29.10 -4.23 -32.39
N TYR A 381 -28.25 -5.15 -31.92
CA TYR A 381 -27.75 -5.21 -30.55
C TYR A 381 -26.57 -4.25 -30.38
N GLN A 382 -26.64 -3.40 -29.35
CA GLN A 382 -25.57 -2.50 -28.94
C GLN A 382 -25.27 -2.70 -27.46
N TRP A 383 -24.02 -2.46 -27.10
CA TRP A 383 -23.57 -2.48 -25.73
C TRP A 383 -22.60 -1.34 -25.46
N HIS A 384 -22.64 -0.83 -24.24
CA HIS A 384 -21.65 0.13 -23.76
C HIS A 384 -21.48 0.00 -22.24
N TYR A 385 -20.37 0.52 -21.72
CA TYR A 385 -20.22 0.70 -20.28
C TYR A 385 -20.83 2.03 -19.84
N GLU A 386 -21.34 2.07 -18.62
CA GLU A 386 -21.71 3.31 -17.95
C GLU A 386 -20.92 3.41 -16.66
N TYR A 387 -20.23 4.53 -16.47
CA TYR A 387 -19.35 4.76 -15.33
C TYR A 387 -19.94 5.80 -14.39
N VAL A 388 -19.83 5.55 -13.09
CA VAL A 388 -20.10 6.54 -12.06
C VAL A 388 -18.82 6.81 -11.33
N SER A 389 -18.43 8.08 -11.26
CA SER A 389 -17.28 8.52 -10.48
C SER A 389 -17.65 9.76 -9.69
N LYS A 390 -17.63 9.62 -8.36
CA LYS A 390 -18.04 10.66 -7.42
C LYS A 390 -17.03 10.81 -6.30
N ALA A 391 -17.00 11.98 -5.69
CA ALA A 391 -16.48 12.14 -4.34
C ALA A 391 -17.65 12.53 -3.44
N VAL A 392 -17.91 11.73 -2.42
CA VAL A 392 -18.93 12.02 -1.41
C VAL A 392 -18.26 12.77 -0.27
N ILE A 393 -18.80 13.94 0.07
CA ILE A 393 -18.35 14.76 1.19
C ILE A 393 -19.23 14.42 2.39
N VAL A 394 -18.59 14.11 3.52
CA VAL A 394 -19.23 13.71 4.77
C VAL A 394 -18.81 14.69 5.86
N ASN A 395 -19.78 15.25 6.57
CA ASN A 395 -19.53 15.96 7.83
C ASN A 395 -19.32 14.92 8.94
N VAL A 396 -18.29 15.11 9.76
CA VAL A 396 -17.91 14.21 10.85
C VAL A 396 -17.81 15.02 12.14
N ASP A 397 -18.88 15.07 12.93
CA ASP A 397 -18.87 15.79 14.22
C ASP A 397 -17.86 15.11 15.16
N GLU A 398 -16.70 15.74 15.39
CA GLU A 398 -15.61 15.11 16.16
C GLU A 398 -16.02 14.86 17.63
N ALA A 399 -16.87 15.71 18.19
CA ALA A 399 -17.29 15.61 19.60
C ALA A 399 -18.20 14.40 19.87
N THR A 400 -19.02 14.02 18.89
CA THR A 400 -20.00 12.92 19.02
C THR A 400 -19.64 11.70 18.19
N GLY A 401 -18.79 11.86 17.18
CA GLY A 401 -18.52 10.86 16.15
C GLY A 401 -19.62 10.77 15.08
N SER A 402 -20.68 11.59 15.14
CA SER A 402 -21.80 11.47 14.20
C SER A 402 -21.41 11.89 12.78
N MET A 403 -21.86 11.13 11.79
CA MET A 403 -21.54 11.31 10.39
C MET A 403 -22.80 11.59 9.55
N SER A 404 -22.69 12.52 8.61
CA SER A 404 -23.77 12.79 7.66
C SER A 404 -23.24 13.24 6.30
N VAL A 405 -23.89 12.80 5.23
CA VAL A 405 -23.53 13.23 3.87
C VAL A 405 -23.82 14.73 3.73
N HIS A 406 -22.79 15.49 3.36
CA HIS A 406 -22.86 16.91 3.10
C HIS A 406 -23.23 17.21 1.65
N GLY A 407 -22.66 16.45 0.71
CA GLY A 407 -22.87 16.64 -0.72
C GLY A 407 -21.97 15.72 -1.55
N GLU A 408 -22.00 15.88 -2.87
CA GLU A 408 -21.18 15.11 -3.79
C GLU A 408 -20.59 15.98 -4.90
N VAL A 409 -19.41 15.58 -5.37
CA VAL A 409 -18.81 16.01 -6.63
C VAL A 409 -18.92 14.86 -7.61
N ASN A 410 -19.32 15.13 -8.86
CA ASN A 410 -19.66 14.09 -9.81
C ASN A 410 -18.93 14.29 -11.16
N HIS A 411 -17.99 13.38 -11.46
CA HIS A 411 -17.23 13.35 -12.71
C HIS A 411 -17.81 12.36 -13.74
N SER A 412 -18.95 11.73 -13.48
CA SER A 412 -19.52 10.72 -14.38
C SER A 412 -19.80 11.27 -15.79
N SER A 413 -20.18 12.55 -15.90
CA SER A 413 -20.36 13.22 -17.20
C SER A 413 -19.07 13.44 -17.98
N LEU A 414 -17.91 13.40 -17.30
CA LEU A 414 -16.59 13.48 -17.94
C LEU A 414 -16.12 12.13 -18.47
N LEU A 415 -16.77 11.03 -18.07
CA LEU A 415 -16.40 9.65 -18.41
C LEU A 415 -17.32 9.02 -19.46
N ASN A 416 -18.59 9.39 -19.45
CA ASN A 416 -19.59 8.81 -20.33
C ASN A 416 -19.77 9.69 -21.58
N HIS A 417 -19.31 9.19 -22.73
CA HIS A 417 -19.47 9.84 -24.04
C HIS A 417 -20.54 9.14 -24.88
N GLU A 418 -21.20 9.88 -25.78
CA GLU A 418 -22.33 9.37 -26.57
C GLU A 418 -21.94 8.28 -27.58
N ASP A 419 -20.69 8.25 -28.04
CA ASP A 419 -20.31 7.45 -29.21
C ASP A 419 -19.66 6.09 -28.89
N VAL A 420 -18.87 5.93 -27.81
CA VAL A 420 -18.45 4.61 -27.30
C VAL A 420 -17.88 4.72 -25.87
N ASN A 421 -18.42 3.98 -24.91
CA ASN A 421 -17.80 3.80 -23.60
C ASN A 421 -17.14 2.42 -23.55
N HIS A 422 -15.86 2.37 -23.90
CA HIS A 422 -15.03 1.18 -23.78
C HIS A 422 -14.56 0.98 -22.34
N TRP A 423 -13.95 -0.17 -22.04
CA TRP A 423 -13.38 -0.41 -20.71
C TRP A 423 -12.13 0.46 -20.48
N TRP A 424 -12.18 1.30 -19.45
CA TRP A 424 -11.16 2.35 -19.22
C TRP A 424 -10.05 1.98 -18.22
N GLY A 425 -10.07 0.82 -17.58
CA GLY A 425 -9.02 0.45 -16.62
C GLY A 425 -9.02 1.24 -15.30
N GLY A 426 -9.81 2.31 -15.18
CA GLY A 426 -10.18 2.95 -13.92
C GLY A 426 -9.35 4.16 -13.51
N ASP A 427 -8.36 4.58 -14.31
CA ASP A 427 -7.51 5.74 -14.05
C ASP A 427 -8.26 7.08 -14.19
N GLU A 428 -9.43 7.07 -14.80
CA GLU A 428 -10.25 8.23 -15.11
C GLU A 428 -11.18 8.64 -13.96
N ASN A 429 -11.32 7.77 -12.94
CA ASN A 429 -12.12 8.04 -11.75
C ASN A 429 -11.52 9.17 -10.89
N ILE A 430 -12.34 9.81 -10.04
CA ILE A 430 -11.82 10.74 -9.02
C ILE A 430 -10.91 9.93 -8.09
N ARG A 431 -9.64 10.32 -8.04
CA ARG A 431 -8.61 9.64 -7.22
C ARG A 431 -8.18 10.50 -6.05
N ARG A 432 -8.20 11.81 -6.18
CA ARG A 432 -7.76 12.75 -5.15
C ARG A 432 -8.75 13.88 -4.98
N THR A 433 -8.85 14.37 -3.76
CA THR A 433 -9.59 15.58 -3.43
C THR A 433 -8.76 16.47 -2.53
N ILE A 434 -8.96 17.79 -2.61
CA ILE A 434 -8.27 18.76 -1.76
C ILE A 434 -9.28 19.83 -1.33
N PHE A 435 -9.37 20.06 -0.02
CA PHE A 435 -10.11 21.19 0.54
C PHE A 435 -9.22 22.43 0.51
N MET A 436 -9.69 23.51 -0.12
CA MET A 436 -8.99 24.79 -0.19
C MET A 436 -9.95 25.95 0.07
N GLY A 437 -9.90 26.48 1.30
CA GLY A 437 -10.79 27.55 1.75
C GLY A 437 -12.25 27.10 1.70
N ASP A 438 -13.05 27.76 0.87
CA ASP A 438 -14.48 27.47 0.67
C ASP A 438 -14.76 26.59 -0.53
N PHE A 439 -13.73 25.93 -1.08
CA PHE A 439 -13.84 25.08 -2.25
C PHE A 439 -13.26 23.69 -2.00
N ILE A 440 -13.78 22.71 -2.73
CA ILE A 440 -13.19 21.39 -2.89
C ILE A 440 -12.78 21.19 -4.34
N TYR A 441 -11.56 20.69 -4.53
CA TYR A 441 -10.99 20.34 -5.81
C TYR A 441 -11.01 18.83 -5.93
N ALA A 442 -11.57 18.30 -7.02
CA ALA A 442 -11.58 16.87 -7.31
C ALA A 442 -10.74 16.59 -8.57
N PHE A 443 -9.84 15.61 -8.48
CA PHE A 443 -8.88 15.28 -9.52
C PHE A 443 -9.15 13.87 -10.03
N SER A 444 -9.33 13.75 -11.34
CA SER A 444 -9.51 12.49 -12.05
C SER A 444 -8.70 12.47 -13.35
N GLY A 445 -8.51 11.29 -13.94
CA GLY A 445 -7.83 11.20 -15.25
C GLY A 445 -8.58 11.93 -16.37
N ALA A 446 -9.89 12.18 -16.22
CA ALA A 446 -10.70 12.93 -17.18
C ALA A 446 -10.66 14.45 -16.97
N GLY A 447 -10.28 14.93 -15.79
CA GLY A 447 -10.22 16.36 -15.52
C GLY A 447 -10.20 16.73 -14.04
N ILE A 448 -10.25 18.04 -13.81
CA ILE A 448 -10.28 18.67 -12.49
C ILE A 448 -11.54 19.53 -12.40
N THR A 449 -12.33 19.36 -11.35
CA THR A 449 -13.45 20.23 -11.03
C THR A 449 -13.23 20.96 -9.70
N VAL A 450 -13.82 22.13 -9.58
CA VAL A 450 -13.82 22.93 -8.36
C VAL A 450 -15.26 23.20 -7.96
N HIS A 451 -15.64 22.84 -6.75
CA HIS A 451 -16.98 23.06 -6.23
C HIS A 451 -16.95 23.94 -4.99
N ASN A 452 -17.92 24.84 -4.85
CA ASN A 452 -18.11 25.60 -3.62
C ASN A 452 -18.63 24.68 -2.52
N LEU A 453 -17.97 24.64 -1.35
CA LEU A 453 -18.32 23.71 -0.28
C LEU A 453 -19.71 23.93 0.30
N THR A 454 -20.21 25.17 0.36
CA THR A 454 -21.51 25.43 1.00
C THR A 454 -22.70 25.10 0.10
N SER A 455 -22.59 25.44 -1.18
CA SER A 455 -23.67 25.23 -2.17
C SER A 455 -23.52 23.94 -2.98
N MET A 456 -22.32 23.35 -2.98
CA MET A 456 -21.88 22.28 -3.88
C MET A 456 -21.94 22.63 -5.38
N GLU A 457 -22.17 23.90 -5.72
CA GLU A 457 -22.19 24.36 -7.10
C GLU A 457 -20.79 24.29 -7.73
N LEU A 458 -20.74 23.86 -9.00
CA LEU A 458 -19.54 23.86 -9.82
C LEU A 458 -19.08 25.30 -10.04
N ALA A 459 -17.89 25.62 -9.57
CA ALA A 459 -17.25 26.92 -9.72
C ALA A 459 -16.36 26.98 -10.97
N ASP A 460 -15.63 25.90 -11.26
CA ASP A 460 -14.75 25.82 -12.43
C ASP A 460 -14.46 24.35 -12.83
N VAL A 461 -14.07 24.14 -14.09
CA VAL A 461 -13.73 22.82 -14.64
C VAL A 461 -12.63 22.91 -15.70
N VAL A 462 -11.68 21.99 -15.63
CA VAL A 462 -10.67 21.74 -16.66
C VAL A 462 -10.77 20.27 -17.07
N THR A 463 -11.08 20.01 -18.33
CA THR A 463 -11.14 18.66 -18.91
C THR A 463 -9.83 18.33 -19.60
N PHE A 464 -9.40 17.07 -19.51
CA PHE A 464 -8.23 16.58 -20.23
C PHE A 464 -8.66 15.88 -21.52
N ASP A 465 -7.82 15.98 -22.56
CA ASP A 465 -7.98 15.19 -23.77
C ASP A 465 -7.62 13.74 -23.45
N ILE A 466 -8.60 12.85 -23.45
CA ILE A 466 -8.39 11.44 -23.17
C ILE A 466 -7.94 10.75 -24.47
N GLU A 467 -6.68 10.31 -24.53
CA GLU A 467 -6.18 9.52 -25.67
C GLU A 467 -6.69 8.08 -25.57
N TYR A 468 -7.52 7.68 -26.53
CA TYR A 468 -8.04 6.32 -26.62
C TYR A 468 -6.96 5.36 -27.12
N PRO A 469 -6.64 4.28 -26.39
CA PRO A 469 -5.73 3.27 -26.89
C PRO A 469 -6.29 2.60 -28.15
N ALA A 470 -5.49 2.49 -29.21
CA ALA A 470 -5.93 1.92 -30.49
C ALA A 470 -6.46 0.47 -30.38
N TYR A 471 -6.12 -0.28 -29.33
CA TYR A 471 -6.65 -1.63 -29.07
C TYR A 471 -8.10 -1.65 -28.58
N ALA A 472 -8.70 -0.50 -28.25
CA ALA A 472 -10.13 -0.40 -27.96
C ALA A 472 -11.01 -0.66 -29.21
N TYR A 473 -10.42 -0.63 -30.41
CA TYR A 473 -11.09 -0.84 -31.70
C TYR A 473 -11.00 -2.27 -32.25
N TYR A 474 -10.86 -3.29 -31.41
CA TYR A 474 -11.06 -4.66 -31.89
C TYR A 474 -12.55 -4.96 -32.00
N ASP A 475 -13.12 -4.63 -33.17
CA ASP A 475 -14.36 -5.23 -33.67
C ASP A 475 -14.21 -6.76 -33.64
N TYR A 476 -15.03 -7.42 -32.81
CA TYR A 476 -15.22 -8.87 -32.82
C TYR A 476 -16.37 -9.27 -33.73
#